data_AF-A0A6V8PLF3-F1
#
_entry.id   AF-A0A6V8PLF3-F1
#
_cell.length_a   1.000
_cell.length_b   1.000
_cell.length_c   1.000
_cell.angle_alpha   90.00
_cell.angle_beta   90.00
_cell.angle_gamma   90.00
#
_symmetry.space_group_name_H-M   'P 1'
#
loop_
_entity.id
_entity.type
_entity.pdbx_description
1 polymer ?
#
loop_
_entity_poly.entity_id
_entity_poly.type
_entity_poly.pdbx_seq_one_letter_code
_entity_poly.pdbx_strand_id
1 'polypeptide(L)'
;SAAVLKRLCKSSPLPIVADIHFSYRLALAALEAGVHGVRINPGNIGSKENIRKIVQAALARGVPIRIGVNAGSLEKDLLQKYGRPTPEALVESALREVRTLEDLGFYDIEIAVKASSVL
;
A
#
# COMPACT_ATOMS: atom_id res chain seq x y z
N SER A 1 -14.08 -13.93 -1.16
CA SER A 1 -15.17 -12.98 -0.83
C SER A 1 -14.92 -12.40 0.57
N ALA A 2 -15.50 -11.25 0.91
CA ALA A 2 -15.32 -10.60 2.22
C ALA A 2 -15.69 -11.51 3.41
N ALA A 3 -16.73 -12.36 3.25
CA ALA A 3 -17.16 -13.31 4.27
C ALA A 3 -16.09 -14.36 4.61
N VAL A 4 -15.37 -14.86 3.60
CA VAL A 4 -14.26 -15.83 3.81
C VAL A 4 -13.11 -15.17 4.54
N LEU A 5 -12.73 -13.96 4.14
CA LEU A 5 -11.64 -13.21 4.77
C LEU A 5 -11.93 -12.94 6.26
N LYS A 6 -13.18 -12.60 6.61
CA LYS A 6 -13.59 -12.39 8.00
C LYS A 6 -13.45 -13.66 8.84
N ARG A 7 -13.81 -14.82 8.28
CA ARG A 7 -13.62 -16.11 8.97
C ARG A 7 -12.14 -16.42 9.17
N LEU A 8 -11.32 -16.20 8.14
CA LEU A 8 -9.87 -16.42 8.20
C LEU A 8 -9.20 -15.54 9.25
N CYS A 9 -9.53 -14.25 9.30
CA CYS A 9 -8.93 -13.35 10.30
C CYS A 9 -9.28 -13.75 11.73
N LYS A 10 -10.47 -14.33 11.96
CA LYS A 10 -10.87 -14.84 13.28
C LYS A 10 -10.22 -16.15 13.69
N SER A 11 -9.93 -17.04 12.72
CA SER A 11 -9.42 -18.39 13.01
C SER A 11 -7.92 -18.54 12.85
N SER A 12 -7.25 -17.58 12.22
CA SER A 12 -5.81 -17.66 11.95
C SER A 12 -5.01 -17.42 13.22
N PRO A 13 -4.02 -18.27 13.54
CA PRO A 13 -3.08 -18.00 14.62
C PRO A 13 -2.03 -16.94 14.22
N LEU A 14 -1.95 -16.58 12.94
CA LEU A 14 -1.00 -15.61 12.41
C LEU A 14 -1.72 -14.35 11.89
N PRO A 15 -1.07 -13.16 11.95
CA PRO A 15 -1.57 -11.95 11.31
C PRO A 15 -1.79 -12.15 9.81
N ILE A 16 -2.94 -11.68 9.32
CA ILE A 16 -3.31 -11.71 7.90
C ILE A 16 -3.15 -10.33 7.30
N VAL A 17 -2.37 -10.23 6.22
CA VAL A 17 -2.20 -9.01 5.43
C VAL A 17 -2.93 -9.16 4.10
N ALA A 18 -3.79 -8.20 3.75
CA ALA A 18 -4.43 -8.16 2.44
C ALA A 18 -3.55 -7.45 1.40
N ASP A 19 -3.33 -8.07 0.25
CA ASP A 19 -2.57 -7.50 -0.86
C ASP A 19 -3.50 -6.96 -1.96
N ILE A 20 -3.58 -5.63 -2.09
CA ILE A 20 -4.59 -4.95 -2.91
C ILE A 20 -3.94 -3.88 -3.76
N HIS A 21 -4.01 -4.05 -5.08
CA HIS A 21 -3.26 -3.20 -6.01
C HIS A 21 -4.07 -2.02 -6.55
N PHE A 22 -5.36 -2.22 -6.89
CA PHE A 22 -6.12 -1.26 -7.71
C PHE A 22 -7.47 -0.84 -7.11
N SER A 23 -8.09 -1.68 -6.29
CA SER A 23 -9.47 -1.46 -5.84
C SER A 23 -9.53 -0.97 -4.40
N TYR A 24 -9.79 0.32 -4.21
CA TYR A 24 -10.05 0.87 -2.87
C TYR A 24 -11.23 0.19 -2.18
N ARG A 25 -12.24 -0.25 -2.95
CA ARG A 25 -13.41 -0.97 -2.40
C ARG A 25 -13.00 -2.30 -1.76
N LEU A 26 -12.05 -3.01 -2.38
CA LEU A 26 -11.50 -4.23 -1.79
C LEU A 26 -10.67 -3.92 -0.54
N ALA A 27 -9.93 -2.80 -0.52
CA ALA A 27 -9.15 -2.38 0.65
C ALA A 27 -10.08 -2.08 1.84
N LEU A 28 -11.17 -1.36 1.61
CA LEU A 28 -12.18 -1.10 2.62
C LEU A 28 -12.85 -2.40 3.11
N ALA A 29 -13.22 -3.29 2.19
CA ALA A 29 -13.82 -4.57 2.55
C ALA A 29 -12.85 -5.48 3.34
N ALA A 30 -11.55 -5.43 3.06
CA ALA A 30 -10.54 -6.16 3.80
C ALA A 30 -10.36 -5.60 5.22
N LEU A 31 -10.29 -4.28 5.36
CA LEU A 31 -10.25 -3.61 6.66
C LEU A 31 -11.51 -3.92 7.49
N GLU A 32 -12.69 -3.92 6.87
CA GLU A 32 -13.94 -4.32 7.52
C GLU A 32 -13.94 -5.80 7.94
N ALA A 33 -13.29 -6.68 7.15
CA ALA A 33 -13.15 -8.08 7.48
C ALA A 33 -12.19 -8.37 8.65
N GLY A 34 -11.38 -7.38 9.08
CA GLY A 34 -10.49 -7.49 10.23
C GLY A 34 -9.08 -7.99 9.88
N VAL A 35 -8.55 -7.63 8.71
CA VAL A 35 -7.13 -7.87 8.41
C VAL A 35 -6.22 -7.08 9.36
N HIS A 36 -5.03 -7.62 9.59
CA HIS A 36 -4.02 -7.08 10.51
C HIS A 36 -3.04 -6.14 9.81
N GLY A 37 -3.10 -6.09 8.48
CA GLY A 37 -2.33 -5.17 7.64
C GLY A 37 -2.96 -5.09 6.26
N VAL A 38 -2.75 -3.96 5.58
CA VAL A 38 -3.13 -3.83 4.17
C VAL A 38 -1.93 -3.35 3.36
N ARG A 39 -1.60 -4.07 2.30
CA ARG A 39 -0.63 -3.60 1.32
C ARG A 39 -1.38 -2.93 0.19
N ILE A 40 -1.00 -1.68 -0.11
CA ILE A 40 -1.46 -0.94 -1.28
C ILE A 40 -0.27 -0.33 -2.04
N ASN A 41 -0.54 0.17 -3.23
CA ASN A 41 0.32 1.12 -3.92
C ASN A 41 -0.57 2.35 -4.23
N PRO A 42 -0.44 3.47 -3.49
CA PRO A 42 -1.37 4.58 -3.62
C PRO A 42 -1.46 5.14 -5.06
N GLY A 43 -0.36 5.18 -5.81
CA GLY A 43 -0.34 5.53 -7.23
C GLY A 43 -1.27 4.68 -8.11
N ASN A 44 -1.52 3.42 -7.75
CA ASN A 44 -2.40 2.49 -8.50
C ASN A 44 -3.87 2.49 -8.05
N ILE A 45 -4.18 3.00 -6.85
CA ILE A 45 -5.54 3.02 -6.28
C ILE A 45 -6.41 4.14 -6.90
N GLY A 46 -5.77 5.14 -7.51
CA GLY A 46 -6.43 6.21 -8.25
C GLY A 46 -6.52 7.52 -7.45
N SER A 47 -7.73 8.03 -7.24
CA SER A 47 -7.90 9.40 -6.69
C SER A 47 -7.44 9.52 -5.24
N LYS A 48 -6.96 10.72 -4.86
CA LYS A 48 -6.62 11.06 -3.45
C LYS A 48 -7.79 10.81 -2.48
N GLU A 49 -9.02 10.96 -2.96
CA GLU A 49 -10.22 10.69 -2.16
C GLU A 49 -10.38 9.20 -1.84
N ASN A 50 -10.01 8.30 -2.75
CA ASN A 50 -10.01 6.87 -2.48
C ASN A 50 -8.94 6.50 -1.43
N ILE A 51 -7.75 7.10 -1.52
CA ILE A 51 -6.69 6.91 -0.52
C ILE A 51 -7.16 7.40 0.85
N ARG A 52 -7.77 8.59 0.92
CA ARG A 52 -8.32 9.15 2.17
C ARG A 52 -9.27 8.19 2.85
N LYS A 53 -10.18 7.56 2.10
CA LYS A 53 -11.12 6.55 2.65
C LYS A 53 -10.38 5.35 3.24
N ILE A 54 -9.34 4.85 2.57
CA ILE A 54 -8.53 3.74 3.08
C ILE A 54 -7.80 4.15 4.36
N VAL A 55 -7.15 5.32 4.35
CA VAL A 55 -6.42 5.85 5.52
C VAL A 55 -7.34 6.01 6.72
N GLN A 56 -8.51 6.63 6.56
CA GLN A 56 -9.48 6.79 7.65
C GLN A 56 -9.94 5.43 8.20
N ALA A 57 -10.19 4.45 7.32
CA ALA A 57 -10.60 3.12 7.73
C ALA A 57 -9.49 2.36 8.48
N ALA A 58 -8.23 2.54 8.07
CA ALA A 58 -7.05 1.96 8.70
C ALA A 58 -6.77 2.60 10.07
N LEU A 59 -6.80 3.95 10.18
CA LEU A 59 -6.67 4.68 11.44
C LEU A 59 -7.71 4.23 12.46
N ALA A 60 -8.98 4.16 12.06
CA ALA A 60 -10.07 3.77 12.95
C ALA A 60 -9.93 2.34 13.50
N ARG A 61 -9.07 1.52 12.89
CA ARG A 61 -8.84 0.11 13.27
C ARG A 61 -7.44 -0.15 13.81
N GLY A 62 -6.54 0.83 13.80
CA GLY A 62 -5.13 0.65 14.15
C GLY A 62 -4.44 -0.39 13.26
N VAL A 63 -4.72 -0.37 11.95
CA VAL A 63 -4.15 -1.33 10.99
C VAL A 63 -3.04 -0.65 10.17
N PRO A 64 -1.80 -1.18 10.14
CA PRO A 64 -0.72 -0.62 9.34
C PRO A 64 -1.00 -0.71 7.83
N ILE A 65 -0.45 0.25 7.10
CA ILE A 65 -0.45 0.26 5.64
C ILE A 65 0.96 0.00 5.13
N ARG A 66 1.13 -1.08 4.36
CA ARG A 66 2.35 -1.35 3.63
C ARG A 66 2.31 -0.72 2.25
N ILE A 67 3.28 0.13 1.93
CA ILE A 67 3.52 0.61 0.57
C ILE A 67 4.53 -0.29 -0.14
N GLY A 68 4.32 -0.52 -1.44
CA GLY A 68 5.21 -1.36 -2.25
C GLY A 68 5.60 -0.70 -3.56
N VAL A 69 6.90 -0.41 -3.70
CA VAL A 69 7.53 0.11 -4.92
C VAL A 69 8.28 -1.01 -5.62
N ASN A 70 8.11 -1.12 -6.94
CA ASN A 70 8.80 -2.10 -7.77
C ASN A 70 9.50 -1.42 -8.95
N ALA A 71 10.74 -1.83 -9.24
CA ALA A 71 11.50 -1.32 -10.39
C ALA A 71 10.79 -1.49 -11.75
N GLY A 72 10.04 -2.58 -11.93
CA GLY A 72 9.29 -2.84 -13.16
C GLY A 72 8.06 -1.95 -13.35
N SER A 73 7.63 -1.21 -12.32
CA SER A 73 6.43 -0.36 -12.35
C SER A 73 6.69 1.05 -11.84
N LEU A 74 7.91 1.55 -12.02
CA LEU A 74 8.28 2.92 -11.65
C LEU A 74 7.44 3.93 -12.45
N GLU A 75 7.06 5.04 -11.81
CA GLU A 75 6.29 6.10 -12.44
C GLU A 75 7.03 6.71 -13.64
N LYS A 76 6.28 7.08 -14.69
CA LYS A 76 6.85 7.53 -15.96
C LYS A 76 7.71 8.78 -15.82
N ASP A 77 7.33 9.70 -14.93
CA ASP A 77 8.08 10.93 -14.68
C ASP A 77 9.42 10.64 -13.99
N LEU A 78 9.46 9.68 -13.06
CA LEU A 78 10.69 9.21 -12.44
C LEU A 78 11.55 8.45 -13.45
N LEU A 79 10.96 7.61 -14.29
CA LEU A 79 11.69 6.94 -15.36
C LEU A 79 12.28 7.95 -16.36
N GLN A 80 11.56 9.02 -16.69
CA GLN A 80 12.07 10.08 -17.56
C GLN A 80 13.19 10.90 -16.90
N LYS A 81 13.05 11.18 -15.59
CA LYS A 81 14.05 11.93 -14.81
C LYS A 81 15.36 11.15 -14.64
N TYR A 82 15.28 9.85 -14.36
CA TYR A 82 16.44 9.02 -14.03
C TYR A 82 16.93 8.15 -15.21
N GLY A 83 16.17 8.08 -16.30
CA GLY A 83 16.45 7.29 -17.50
C GLY A 83 16.26 5.77 -17.33
N ARG A 84 16.42 5.25 -16.11
CA ARG A 84 16.21 3.85 -15.74
C ARG A 84 15.75 3.74 -14.28
N PRO A 85 15.24 2.58 -13.83
CA PRO A 85 14.91 2.34 -12.41
C PRO A 85 16.18 2.23 -11.54
N THR A 86 16.77 3.37 -11.16
CA THR A 86 17.91 3.41 -10.24
C THR A 86 17.45 3.29 -8.78
N PRO A 87 18.34 2.93 -7.82
CA PRO A 87 18.02 2.97 -6.40
C PRO A 87 17.44 4.32 -5.95
N GLU A 88 17.98 5.44 -6.44
CA GLU A 88 17.50 6.78 -6.14
C GLU A 88 16.08 7.00 -6.66
N ALA A 89 15.78 6.53 -7.86
CA ALA A 89 14.43 6.61 -8.44
C ALA A 89 13.42 5.81 -7.60
N LEU A 90 13.81 4.62 -7.12
CA LEU A 90 12.97 3.79 -6.27
C LEU A 90 12.74 4.41 -4.88
N VAL A 91 13.77 5.02 -4.29
CA VAL A 91 13.66 5.75 -3.03
C VAL A 91 12.75 6.96 -3.20
N GLU A 92 12.88 7.72 -4.28
CA GLU A 92 12.01 8.87 -4.54
C GLU A 92 10.54 8.45 -4.71
N SER A 93 10.29 7.37 -5.46
CA SER A 93 8.95 6.77 -5.59
C SER A 93 8.39 6.36 -4.22
N ALA A 94 9.18 5.66 -3.40
CA ALA A 94 8.74 5.23 -2.08
C ALA A 94 8.39 6.42 -1.18
N LEU A 95 9.24 7.44 -1.14
CA LEU A 95 8.99 8.65 -0.35
C LEU A 95 7.78 9.44 -0.85
N ARG A 96 7.50 9.44 -2.15
CA ARG A 96 6.29 10.06 -2.71
C ARG A 96 5.02 9.36 -2.22
N GLU A 97 5.03 8.02 -2.18
CA GLU A 97 3.92 7.22 -1.68
C GLU A 97 3.75 7.37 -0.15
N VAL A 98 4.85 7.40 0.61
CA VAL A 98 4.83 7.69 2.06
C VAL A 98 4.17 9.04 2.33
N ARG A 99 4.63 10.11 1.64
CA ARG A 99 4.09 11.46 1.82
C ARG A 99 2.60 11.54 1.56
N THR A 100 2.09 10.75 0.61
CA THR A 100 0.65 10.68 0.33
C THR A 100 -0.16 10.21 1.56
N LEU A 101 0.41 9.33 2.39
CA LEU A 101 -0.20 8.87 3.64
C LEU A 101 0.05 9.86 4.79
N GLU A 102 1.25 10.40 4.89
CA GLU A 102 1.62 11.41 5.90
C GLU A 102 0.79 12.69 5.77
N ASP A 103 0.52 13.15 4.55
CA ASP A 103 -0.37 14.29 4.24
C ASP A 103 -1.80 14.08 4.77
N LEU A 104 -2.18 12.82 5.03
CA LEU A 104 -3.46 12.42 5.60
C LEU A 104 -3.36 12.08 7.11
N GLY A 105 -2.21 12.34 7.74
CA GLY A 105 -1.96 12.11 9.15
C GLY A 105 -1.75 10.63 9.52
N PHE A 106 -1.37 9.79 8.57
CA PHE A 106 -1.12 8.36 8.80
C PHE A 106 0.38 8.06 8.86
N TYR A 107 0.83 7.38 9.92
CA TYR A 107 2.25 7.14 10.18
C TYR A 107 2.60 5.67 10.48
N ASP A 108 1.60 4.78 10.57
CA ASP A 108 1.83 3.34 10.78
C ASP A 108 2.14 2.64 9.44
N ILE A 109 3.28 3.00 8.86
CA ILE A 109 3.65 2.69 7.48
C ILE A 109 4.80 1.66 7.44
N GLU A 110 4.58 0.59 6.69
CA GLU A 110 5.65 -0.32 6.27
C GLU A 110 6.08 0.00 4.83
N ILE A 111 7.37 -0.03 4.54
CA ILE A 111 7.91 0.28 3.21
C ILE A 111 8.59 -0.96 2.63
N ALA A 112 8.20 -1.36 1.42
CA ALA A 112 8.89 -2.39 0.65
C ALA A 112 9.34 -1.85 -0.70
N VAL A 113 10.65 -1.87 -0.95
CA VAL A 113 11.25 -1.50 -2.24
C VAL A 113 11.84 -2.75 -2.86
N LYS A 114 11.45 -3.06 -4.10
CA LYS A 114 11.84 -4.30 -4.79
C LYS A 114 12.48 -4.02 -6.14
N ALA A 115 13.61 -4.66 -6.39
CA ALA A 115 14.29 -4.71 -7.67
C ALA A 115 14.58 -6.17 -8.05
N SER A 116 14.70 -6.44 -9.36
CA SER A 116 15.04 -7.77 -9.88
C SER A 116 16.55 -8.06 -9.83
N SER A 117 17.36 -7.00 -9.71
CA SER A 117 18.81 -7.09 -9.46
C SER A 117 19.08 -6.94 -7.97
N VAL A 118 20.03 -7.71 -7.46
CA VAL A 118 20.58 -7.55 -6.10
C VAL A 118 21.57 -6.37 -6.04
N LEU A 119 22.09 -5.95 -7.20
CA LEU A 119 23.10 -4.91 -7.38
C LEU A 119 22.50 -3.64 -7.97
#